data_AF-A0A925M9N8-F1
#
_entry.id   AF-A0A925M9N8-F1
#
_cell.length_a   1.000
_cell.length_b   1.000
_cell.length_c   1.000
_cell.angle_alpha   90.00
_cell.angle_beta   90.00
_cell.angle_gamma   90.00
#
_symmetry.space_group_name_H-M   'P 1'
#
loop_
_entity.id
_entity.type
_entity.pdbx_description
1 polymer ?
#
loop_
_entity_poly.entity_id
_entity_poly.type
_entity_poly.pdbx_seq_one_letter_code
_entity_poly.pdbx_strand_id
1 'polypeptide(L)'
;GDAGVVGDTGVVASPYPKGTGSPGGSLAYVWLIDDTEGNGSLGIRIALGDKAPTGERIAAGGAWHLDDDRRWFWKADAVQPLPPPPPSDLKDAQPAAPSHAIAHGELPPGARTISVARDGDLVYFQIVGPAPINEGDGWQVADELGSPTAAVMNLPGERASYGGHDLRAADERWQLKRGQTYWVRIGKLRKRGADKPPLVNARTAPVRVL
;
A
#
# COMPACT_ATOMS: atom_id res chain seq x y z
N GLY A 1 -28.02 -1.67 -16.46
CA GLY A 1 -28.42 -1.96 -15.07
C GLY A 1 -27.49 -1.20 -14.18
N ASP A 2 -28.08 -0.33 -13.36
CA ASP A 2 -27.51 0.51 -12.30
C ASP A 2 -26.01 0.80 -12.28
N ALA A 3 -25.68 2.06 -12.57
CA ALA A 3 -24.47 2.70 -12.12
C ALA A 3 -24.58 2.94 -10.60
N GLY A 4 -23.97 2.06 -9.82
CA GLY A 4 -23.85 2.22 -8.37
C GLY A 4 -22.99 3.45 -8.05
N VAL A 5 -23.62 4.43 -7.40
CA VAL A 5 -22.93 5.50 -6.68
C VAL A 5 -22.25 4.85 -5.47
N VAL A 6 -20.92 4.78 -5.50
CA VAL A 6 -20.05 4.38 -4.39
C VAL A 6 -18.96 5.45 -4.40
N GLY A 7 -18.74 6.29 -3.40
CA GLY A 7 -18.66 6.13 -1.96
C GLY A 7 -17.56 7.12 -1.55
N ASP A 8 -17.81 7.92 -0.52
CA ASP A 8 -16.99 9.06 -0.09
C ASP A 8 -15.60 8.60 0.41
N THR A 9 -14.57 8.59 -0.45
CA THR A 9 -13.21 8.11 -0.09
C THR A 9 -12.30 9.26 0.27
N GLY A 10 -11.76 9.26 1.48
CA GLY A 10 -10.67 10.15 1.86
C GLY A 10 -9.31 9.66 1.38
N VAL A 11 -8.61 10.51 0.64
CA VAL A 11 -7.37 10.14 -0.05
C VAL A 11 -6.31 11.25 -0.01
N VAL A 12 -5.03 10.91 0.15
CA VAL A 12 -3.91 11.88 0.17
C VAL A 12 -3.17 11.92 -1.18
N ALA A 13 -2.94 13.12 -1.73
CA ALA A 13 -2.10 13.33 -2.91
C ALA A 13 -0.61 13.22 -2.59
N SER A 14 0.15 12.45 -3.37
CA SER A 14 1.58 12.18 -3.11
C SER A 14 2.53 12.70 -4.20
N PRO A 15 3.77 13.14 -3.86
CA PRO A 15 4.78 13.56 -4.83
C PRO A 15 5.41 12.34 -5.51
N TYR A 16 4.68 11.71 -6.44
CA TYR A 16 5.26 10.72 -7.34
C TYR A 16 5.80 11.37 -8.61
N PRO A 17 6.82 10.76 -9.27
CA PRO A 17 7.20 11.21 -10.60
C PRO A 17 5.96 11.09 -11.49
N LYS A 18 5.62 12.19 -12.18
CA LYS A 18 4.62 12.16 -13.25
C LYS A 18 4.99 11.00 -14.17
N GLY A 19 4.09 10.02 -14.31
CA GLY A 19 4.29 8.94 -15.28
C GLY A 19 4.49 9.57 -16.65
N THR A 20 5.64 9.33 -17.29
CA THR A 20 5.94 9.86 -18.62
C THR A 20 5.20 9.05 -19.67
N GLY A 21 3.89 9.31 -19.80
CA GLY A 21 3.14 8.88 -20.97
C GLY A 21 3.69 9.57 -22.22
N SER A 22 3.92 8.79 -23.28
CA SER A 22 4.38 9.26 -24.60
C SER A 22 3.39 10.28 -25.22
N PRO A 23 3.84 11.10 -26.21
CA PRO A 23 3.22 12.38 -26.52
C PRO A 23 1.93 12.22 -27.34
N GLY A 24 0.81 12.20 -26.64
CA GLY A 24 -0.54 12.35 -27.17
C GLY A 24 -1.46 12.90 -26.09
N GLY A 25 -1.22 14.15 -25.66
CA GLY A 25 -1.99 14.81 -24.59
C GLY A 25 -1.97 14.03 -23.27
N SER A 26 -0.78 13.81 -22.68
CA SER A 26 -0.64 12.97 -21.50
C SER A 26 -1.43 13.54 -20.31
N LEU A 27 -2.44 12.79 -19.85
CA LEU A 27 -3.00 13.03 -18.52
C LEU A 27 -1.85 12.85 -17.51
N ALA A 28 -1.57 13.88 -16.71
CA ALA A 28 -0.64 13.75 -15.60
C ALA A 28 -1.30 12.86 -14.53
N TYR A 29 -0.79 11.63 -14.39
CA TYR A 29 -1.23 10.72 -13.36
C TYR A 29 -0.50 11.00 -12.05
N VAL A 30 -1.24 10.94 -10.94
CA VAL A 30 -0.68 10.89 -9.59
C VAL A 30 -1.18 9.63 -8.88
N TRP A 31 -0.51 9.26 -7.79
CA TRP A 31 -0.96 8.17 -6.93
C TRP A 31 -1.64 8.77 -5.70
N LEU A 32 -2.88 8.34 -5.46
CA LEU A 32 -3.60 8.62 -4.22
C LEU A 32 -3.53 7.43 -3.29
N ILE A 33 -3.40 7.73 -2.00
CA ILE A 33 -3.53 6.72 -0.95
C ILE A 33 -4.94 6.79 -0.38
N ASP A 34 -5.67 5.68 -0.37
CA ASP A 34 -6.87 5.56 0.46
C ASP A 34 -6.48 5.39 1.93
N ASP A 35 -6.85 6.37 2.76
CA ASP A 35 -6.56 6.40 4.19
C ASP A 35 -7.74 5.99 5.09
N THR A 36 -8.90 5.68 4.50
CA THR A 36 -10.15 5.37 5.24
C THR A 36 -10.06 4.10 6.08
N GLU A 37 -9.21 3.14 5.70
CA GLU A 37 -9.01 1.88 6.43
C GLU A 37 -7.83 1.88 7.41
N GLY A 38 -7.30 3.06 7.78
CA GLY A 38 -6.35 3.23 8.90
C GLY A 38 -4.94 2.65 8.67
N ASN A 39 -4.66 2.13 7.48
CA ASN A 39 -3.35 1.58 7.10
C ASN A 39 -2.80 2.17 5.79
N GLY A 40 -3.44 3.21 5.21
CA GLY A 40 -2.94 3.91 4.01
C GLY A 40 -2.64 2.96 2.84
N SER A 41 -3.55 2.03 2.57
CA SER A 41 -3.21 0.73 1.97
C SER A 41 -3.78 0.50 0.58
N LEU A 42 -4.21 1.53 -0.15
CA LEU A 42 -4.52 1.39 -1.56
C LEU A 42 -3.92 2.56 -2.33
N GLY A 43 -2.92 2.26 -3.16
CA GLY A 43 -2.41 3.19 -4.16
C GLY A 43 -3.33 3.16 -5.36
N ILE A 44 -3.95 4.29 -5.68
CA ILE A 44 -4.85 4.44 -6.84
C ILE A 44 -4.17 5.36 -7.83
N ARG A 45 -3.98 4.87 -9.06
CA ARG A 45 -3.57 5.72 -10.17
C ARG A 45 -4.75 6.59 -10.57
N ILE A 46 -4.60 7.90 -10.41
CA ILE A 46 -5.65 8.87 -10.73
C ILE A 46 -5.17 9.87 -11.78
N ALA A 47 -6.04 10.21 -12.71
CA ALA A 47 -5.87 11.38 -13.57
C ALA A 47 -6.45 12.60 -12.84
N LEU A 48 -5.64 13.23 -11.98
CA LEU A 48 -6.05 14.36 -11.15
C LEU A 48 -5.83 15.71 -11.84
N GLY A 49 -4.79 15.83 -12.67
CA GLY A 49 -4.35 17.12 -13.21
C GLY A 49 -3.94 18.09 -12.11
N ASP A 50 -4.33 19.36 -12.23
CA ASP A 50 -4.01 20.41 -11.25
C ASP A 50 -5.14 20.64 -10.23
N LYS A 51 -6.05 19.66 -10.07
CA LYS A 51 -7.26 19.80 -9.21
C LYS A 51 -6.97 19.75 -7.71
N ALA A 52 -5.80 19.28 -7.28
CA ALA A 52 -5.37 19.37 -5.88
C ALA A 52 -3.83 19.40 -5.78
N PRO A 53 -3.26 20.15 -4.82
CA PRO A 53 -1.84 20.14 -4.56
C PRO A 53 -1.40 18.86 -3.84
N THR A 54 -0.10 18.57 -3.93
CA THR A 54 0.51 17.44 -3.24
C THR A 54 0.44 17.61 -1.71
N GLY A 55 0.13 16.52 -1.01
CA GLY A 55 0.05 16.46 0.45
C GLY A 55 -1.36 16.71 1.00
N GLU A 56 -2.29 17.19 0.17
CA GLU A 56 -3.67 17.42 0.60
C GLU A 56 -4.50 16.14 0.62
N ARG A 57 -5.44 16.10 1.57
CA ARG A 57 -6.51 15.11 1.61
C ARG A 57 -7.67 15.60 0.77
N ILE A 58 -8.16 14.75 -0.12
CA ILE A 58 -9.32 15.01 -0.97
C ILE A 58 -10.28 13.83 -0.95
N ALA A 59 -11.53 14.07 -1.33
CA ALA A 59 -12.44 13.08 -1.87
C ALA A 59 -12.53 13.28 -3.38
N ALA A 60 -12.37 12.20 -4.14
CA ALA A 60 -12.31 12.25 -5.61
C ALA A 60 -13.47 11.45 -6.22
N GLY A 61 -14.52 12.15 -6.68
CA GLY A 61 -15.58 11.58 -7.51
C GLY A 61 -15.09 11.31 -8.93
N GLY A 62 -15.62 10.28 -9.59
CA GLY A 62 -15.22 9.93 -10.95
C GLY A 62 -15.61 8.52 -11.37
N ALA A 63 -14.87 7.99 -12.34
CA ALA A 63 -15.05 6.64 -12.85
C ALA A 63 -13.73 5.97 -13.25
N TRP A 64 -13.75 4.64 -13.33
CA TRP A 64 -12.65 3.84 -13.85
C TRP A 64 -12.54 3.93 -15.37
N HIS A 65 -11.32 4.11 -15.86
CA HIS A 65 -10.96 4.12 -17.27
C HIS A 65 -9.73 3.26 -17.52
N LEU A 66 -9.53 2.85 -18.78
CA LEU A 66 -8.31 2.24 -19.25
C LEU A 66 -7.47 3.30 -19.98
N ASP A 67 -6.16 3.34 -19.69
CA ASP A 67 -5.21 4.11 -20.51
C ASP A 67 -4.83 3.35 -21.79
N ASP A 68 -3.94 3.95 -22.60
CA ASP A 68 -3.49 3.37 -23.87
C ASP A 68 -2.79 2.02 -23.69
N ASP A 69 -2.20 1.77 -22.51
CA ASP A 69 -1.56 0.51 -22.12
C ASP A 69 -2.54 -0.49 -21.48
N ARG A 70 -3.85 -0.19 -21.51
CA ARG A 70 -4.92 -0.97 -20.86
C ARG A 70 -4.72 -1.12 -19.35
N ARG A 71 -4.15 -0.11 -18.71
CA ARG A 71 -4.04 -0.03 -17.25
C ARG A 71 -5.24 0.75 -16.71
N TRP A 72 -5.81 0.23 -15.63
CA TRP A 72 -6.91 0.91 -14.96
C TRP A 72 -6.42 2.19 -14.27
N PHE A 73 -7.16 3.28 -14.43
CA PHE A 73 -6.95 4.51 -13.67
C PHE A 73 -8.31 5.14 -13.32
N TRP A 74 -8.34 5.87 -12.20
CA TRP A 74 -9.50 6.67 -11.81
C TRP A 74 -9.44 8.02 -12.52
N LYS A 75 -10.48 8.38 -13.28
CA LYS A 75 -10.60 9.71 -13.89
C LYS A 75 -11.49 10.56 -13.00
N ALA A 76 -10.88 11.46 -12.22
CA ALA A 76 -11.65 12.35 -11.36
C ALA A 76 -12.40 13.40 -12.18
N ASP A 77 -13.72 13.47 -11.99
CA ASP A 77 -14.55 14.57 -12.48
C ASP A 77 -14.80 15.61 -11.37
N ALA A 78 -14.93 15.17 -10.12
CA ALA A 78 -15.10 16.01 -8.92
C ALA A 78 -13.98 15.80 -7.90
N VAL A 79 -13.55 16.88 -7.25
CA VAL A 79 -12.55 16.86 -6.17
C VAL A 79 -13.03 17.76 -5.04
N GLN A 80 -13.07 17.23 -3.82
CA GLN A 80 -13.46 17.95 -2.61
C GLN A 80 -12.34 17.86 -1.58
N PRO A 81 -11.83 18.99 -1.03
CA PRO A 81 -10.87 18.94 0.08
C PRO A 81 -11.47 18.28 1.32
N LEU A 82 -10.65 17.51 2.03
CA LEU A 82 -11.01 16.89 3.30
C LEU A 82 -10.22 17.51 4.45
N PRO A 83 -10.75 17.43 5.68
CA PRO A 83 -10.00 17.86 6.86
C PRO A 83 -8.69 17.07 7.02
N PRO A 84 -7.74 17.56 7.83
CA PRO A 84 -6.53 16.81 8.17
C PRO A 84 -6.83 15.38 8.62
N PRO A 85 -5.91 14.43 8.42
CA PRO A 85 -6.14 13.06 8.87
C PRO A 85 -6.34 13.04 10.38
N PRO A 86 -7.17 12.12 10.91
CA PRO A 86 -7.24 11.92 12.34
C PRO A 86 -5.83 11.65 12.89
N PRO A 87 -5.52 12.08 14.13
CA PRO A 87 -4.22 11.85 14.73
C PRO A 87 -3.84 10.37 14.64
N SER A 88 -2.68 10.10 14.07
CA SER A 88 -2.15 8.74 14.06
C SER A 88 -1.75 8.33 15.48
N ASP A 89 -2.08 7.11 15.88
CA ASP A 89 -1.52 6.47 17.07
C ASP A 89 -0.08 5.97 16.84
N LEU A 90 0.44 6.12 15.61
CA LEU A 90 1.82 5.84 15.28
C LEU A 90 2.72 6.94 15.87
N LYS A 91 3.69 6.53 16.68
CA LYS A 91 4.67 7.43 17.32
C LYS A 91 5.74 7.96 16.35
N ASP A 92 5.88 7.30 15.20
CA ASP A 92 6.92 7.57 14.21
C ASP A 92 6.34 8.37 13.04
N ALA A 93 7.19 9.10 12.31
CA ALA A 93 6.77 9.83 11.12
C ALA A 93 6.05 8.88 10.15
N GLN A 94 4.86 9.29 9.72
CA GLN A 94 4.09 8.53 8.73
C GLN A 94 4.95 8.40 7.47
N PRO A 95 5.26 7.17 7.01
CA PRO A 95 6.11 6.99 5.85
C PRO A 95 5.54 7.76 4.66
N ALA A 96 6.41 8.22 3.77
CA ALA A 96 6.00 8.76 2.49
C ALA A 96 4.96 7.81 1.87
N ALA A 97 3.86 8.39 1.40
CA ALA A 97 2.77 7.73 0.72
C ALA A 97 3.25 6.52 -0.12
N PRO A 98 2.62 5.34 -0.03
CA PRO A 98 3.08 4.20 -0.80
C PRO A 98 2.82 4.44 -2.29
N SER A 99 3.88 4.73 -3.02
CA SER A 99 4.10 3.97 -4.24
C SER A 99 4.76 2.69 -3.79
N HIS A 100 4.67 1.69 -4.63
CA HIS A 100 5.43 0.47 -4.50
C HIS A 100 6.96 0.69 -4.65
N ALA A 101 7.46 1.93 -4.59
CA ALA A 101 8.87 2.25 -4.42
C ALA A 101 9.32 1.92 -2.99
N ILE A 102 10.35 1.09 -2.92
CA ILE A 102 10.92 0.62 -1.67
C ILE A 102 11.91 1.67 -1.17
N ALA A 103 11.61 2.27 -0.02
CA ALA A 103 12.56 3.13 0.66
C ALA A 103 13.72 2.32 1.24
N HIS A 104 14.85 2.98 1.45
CA HIS A 104 16.03 2.41 2.09
C HIS A 104 16.28 3.11 3.43
N GLY A 105 16.70 2.37 4.45
CA GLY A 105 16.99 2.94 5.76
C GLY A 105 17.61 1.96 6.74
N GLU A 106 18.01 2.47 7.89
CA GLU A 106 18.51 1.63 9.00
C GLU A 106 17.36 0.93 9.72
N LEU A 107 17.70 -0.12 10.47
CA LEU A 107 16.75 -0.80 11.34
C LEU A 107 16.42 0.09 12.56
N PRO A 108 15.15 0.43 12.82
CA PRO A 108 14.80 1.28 13.95
C PRO A 108 15.17 0.66 15.30
N PRO A 109 15.63 1.46 16.28
CA PRO A 109 15.84 0.98 17.64
C PRO A 109 14.59 0.34 18.22
N GLY A 110 14.74 -0.85 18.82
CA GLY A 110 13.63 -1.59 19.42
C GLY A 110 12.78 -2.41 18.44
N ALA A 111 13.14 -2.44 17.14
CA ALA A 111 12.53 -3.37 16.19
C ALA A 111 12.79 -4.82 16.59
N ARG A 112 11.77 -5.67 16.46
CA ARG A 112 11.79 -7.09 16.84
C ARG A 112 11.76 -7.99 15.61
N THR A 113 12.24 -9.23 15.73
CA THR A 113 12.00 -10.23 14.70
C THR A 113 10.50 -10.55 14.60
N ILE A 114 10.04 -10.91 13.41
CA ILE A 114 8.62 -11.18 13.15
C ILE A 114 8.08 -12.36 13.98
N SER A 115 8.90 -13.36 14.28
CA SER A 115 8.49 -14.54 15.06
C SER A 115 8.05 -14.24 16.50
N VAL A 116 8.56 -13.15 17.10
CA VAL A 116 8.26 -12.76 18.49
C VAL A 116 7.47 -11.45 18.59
N ALA A 117 6.96 -10.98 17.45
CA ALA A 117 6.25 -9.72 17.35
C ALA A 117 4.93 -9.70 18.13
N ARG A 118 4.58 -8.53 18.63
CA ARG A 118 3.31 -8.23 19.30
C ARG A 118 2.53 -7.17 18.52
N ASP A 119 1.26 -7.04 18.88
CA ASP A 119 0.39 -6.02 18.30
C ASP A 119 1.04 -4.65 18.41
N GLY A 120 1.11 -3.94 17.28
CA GLY A 120 1.65 -2.61 17.22
C GLY A 120 3.18 -2.55 17.19
N ASP A 121 3.94 -3.63 17.09
CA ASP A 121 5.41 -3.55 17.11
C ASP A 121 6.00 -2.97 15.81
N LEU A 122 7.23 -2.45 15.91
CA LEU A 122 8.15 -2.36 14.78
C LEU A 122 8.80 -3.74 14.61
N VAL A 123 8.74 -4.29 13.41
CA VAL A 123 9.24 -5.62 13.12
C VAL A 123 10.17 -5.61 11.92
N TYR A 124 11.16 -6.49 11.93
CA TYR A 124 11.98 -6.81 10.76
C TYR A 124 11.89 -8.29 10.41
N PHE A 125 12.06 -8.57 9.13
CA PHE A 125 11.85 -9.87 8.53
C PHE A 125 12.55 -9.97 7.18
N GLN A 126 12.66 -11.19 6.68
CA GLN A 126 13.02 -11.47 5.29
C GLN A 126 11.83 -12.09 4.54
N ILE A 127 11.73 -11.76 3.25
CA ILE A 127 10.83 -12.47 2.34
C ILE A 127 11.39 -13.88 2.09
N VAL A 128 10.60 -14.91 2.36
CA VAL A 128 11.03 -16.31 2.22
C VAL A 128 10.26 -17.09 1.14
N GLY A 129 9.03 -16.67 0.82
CA GLY A 129 8.20 -17.27 -0.23
C GLY A 129 8.23 -16.51 -1.56
N PRO A 130 7.46 -16.98 -2.55
CA PRO A 130 7.24 -16.25 -3.81
C PRO A 130 6.44 -14.96 -3.57
N ALA A 131 6.48 -14.05 -4.55
CA ALA A 131 5.58 -12.91 -4.57
C ALA A 131 4.11 -13.39 -4.57
N PRO A 132 3.20 -12.72 -3.85
CA PRO A 132 1.78 -13.05 -3.85
C PRO A 132 1.22 -12.94 -5.27
N ILE A 133 0.41 -13.91 -5.69
CA ILE A 133 -0.22 -13.91 -7.03
C ILE A 133 -1.65 -13.39 -6.92
N ASN A 134 -2.38 -13.86 -5.91
CA ASN A 134 -3.78 -13.51 -5.70
C ASN A 134 -3.95 -12.61 -4.48
N GLU A 135 -5.13 -11.99 -4.42
CA GLU A 135 -5.58 -11.26 -3.24
C GLU A 135 -5.55 -12.15 -1.99
N GLY A 136 -5.03 -11.62 -0.89
CA GLY A 136 -5.06 -12.30 0.40
C GLY A 136 -4.02 -13.42 0.55
N ASP A 137 -3.26 -13.74 -0.50
CA ASP A 137 -2.11 -14.65 -0.41
C ASP A 137 -1.08 -14.12 0.59
N GLY A 138 -0.83 -12.81 0.53
CA GLY A 138 0.11 -12.09 1.38
C GLY A 138 1.57 -12.55 1.22
N TRP A 139 2.50 -11.76 1.73
CA TRP A 139 3.92 -12.07 1.67
C TRP A 139 4.30 -13.08 2.75
N GLN A 140 4.94 -14.18 2.37
CA GLN A 140 5.48 -15.11 3.35
C GLN A 140 6.79 -14.57 3.92
N VAL A 141 6.80 -14.33 5.22
CA VAL A 141 7.92 -13.69 5.93
C VAL A 141 8.44 -14.57 7.06
N ALA A 142 9.74 -14.49 7.30
CA ALA A 142 10.40 -15.14 8.43
C ALA A 142 11.50 -14.23 9.00
N ASP A 143 12.13 -14.66 10.10
CA ASP A 143 13.23 -13.91 10.71
C ASP A 143 14.44 -13.83 9.76
N GLU A 144 14.70 -14.91 9.03
CA GLU A 144 15.78 -15.02 8.03
C GLU A 144 15.46 -16.07 6.96
N LEU A 145 16.17 -16.02 5.84
CA LEU A 145 16.06 -16.97 4.74
C LEU A 145 16.48 -18.37 5.20
N GLY A 146 15.59 -19.35 4.99
CA GLY A 146 15.79 -20.73 5.42
C GLY A 146 15.03 -21.08 6.71
N SER A 147 14.60 -20.07 7.48
CA SER A 147 13.66 -20.28 8.57
C SER A 147 12.25 -20.63 8.06
N PRO A 148 11.44 -21.36 8.85
CA PRO A 148 10.02 -21.53 8.57
C PRO A 148 9.29 -20.19 8.49
N THR A 149 8.22 -20.14 7.68
CA THR A 149 7.37 -18.95 7.58
C THR A 149 6.78 -18.60 8.96
N ALA A 150 7.18 -17.46 9.49
CA ALA A 150 6.73 -16.95 10.79
C ALA A 150 5.38 -16.23 10.69
N ALA A 151 5.08 -15.60 9.55
CA ALA A 151 3.81 -14.94 9.29
C ALA A 151 3.49 -14.83 7.80
N VAL A 152 2.21 -14.62 7.50
CA VAL A 152 1.74 -14.08 6.22
C VAL A 152 1.49 -12.59 6.41
N MET A 153 2.19 -11.74 5.66
CA MET A 153 2.15 -10.29 5.80
C MET A 153 1.39 -9.63 4.66
N ASN A 154 0.34 -8.89 5.00
CA ASN A 154 -0.33 -7.97 4.10
C ASN A 154 0.32 -6.59 4.22
N LEU A 155 0.94 -6.13 3.14
CA LEU A 155 1.54 -4.80 3.08
C LEU A 155 0.51 -3.76 2.66
N PRO A 156 0.71 -2.48 3.02
CA PRO A 156 -0.12 -1.41 2.49
C PRO A 156 -0.06 -1.42 0.97
N GLY A 157 -1.20 -1.37 0.29
CA GLY A 157 -1.30 -1.43 -1.16
C GLY A 157 -1.87 -2.75 -1.67
N GLU A 158 -1.77 -3.84 -0.89
CA GLU A 158 -1.99 -5.22 -1.40
C GLU A 158 -3.43 -5.76 -1.33
N ARG A 159 -4.39 -4.98 -0.84
CA ARG A 159 -5.80 -5.38 -0.81
C ARG A 159 -6.45 -5.24 -2.18
N ALA A 160 -7.56 -5.95 -2.42
CA ALA A 160 -8.33 -5.73 -3.64
C ALA A 160 -8.72 -4.25 -3.76
N SER A 161 -8.59 -3.75 -4.97
CA SER A 161 -9.16 -2.45 -5.32
C SER A 161 -10.68 -2.62 -5.44
N TYR A 162 -11.43 -1.57 -5.14
CA TYR A 162 -12.86 -1.34 -5.40
C TYR A 162 -13.69 -2.51 -5.94
N GLY A 163 -14.69 -2.94 -5.18
CA GLY A 163 -15.62 -3.99 -5.60
C GLY A 163 -15.06 -5.41 -5.53
N GLY A 164 -13.91 -5.61 -4.86
CA GLY A 164 -13.28 -6.93 -4.71
C GLY A 164 -12.48 -7.39 -5.93
N HIS A 165 -12.01 -6.44 -6.76
CA HIS A 165 -11.24 -6.74 -7.96
C HIS A 165 -9.84 -6.14 -7.86
N ASP A 166 -8.82 -6.95 -8.13
CA ASP A 166 -7.47 -6.44 -8.25
C ASP A 166 -7.25 -5.83 -9.63
N LEU A 167 -7.24 -4.48 -9.69
CA LEU A 167 -7.10 -3.72 -10.92
C LEU A 167 -5.64 -3.35 -11.24
N ARG A 168 -4.69 -3.76 -10.39
CA ARG A 168 -3.28 -3.35 -10.47
C ARG A 168 -2.48 -4.18 -11.46
N ALA A 169 -1.66 -3.50 -12.26
CA ALA A 169 -0.59 -4.11 -13.04
C ALA A 169 0.54 -4.63 -12.13
N ALA A 170 1.42 -5.48 -12.66
CA ALA A 170 2.49 -6.10 -11.87
C ALA A 170 3.48 -5.09 -11.30
N ASP A 171 3.80 -4.02 -12.05
CA ASP A 171 4.66 -2.91 -11.62
C ASP A 171 3.97 -1.96 -10.61
N GLU A 172 2.67 -2.12 -10.42
CA GLU A 172 1.84 -1.44 -9.43
C GLU A 172 1.66 -2.29 -8.15
N ARG A 173 2.57 -3.24 -7.92
CA ARG A 173 2.67 -4.08 -6.70
C ARG A 173 4.06 -3.98 -6.09
N TRP A 174 4.20 -4.39 -4.82
CA TRP A 174 5.51 -4.37 -4.16
C TRP A 174 6.51 -5.30 -4.88
N GLN A 175 7.67 -4.76 -5.23
CA GLN A 175 8.75 -5.50 -5.88
C GLN A 175 9.80 -5.97 -4.84
N LEU A 176 9.37 -6.69 -3.81
CA LEU A 176 10.26 -7.17 -2.75
C LEU A 176 11.12 -8.36 -3.20
N LYS A 177 12.33 -8.46 -2.66
CA LYS A 177 13.29 -9.51 -2.99
C LYS A 177 13.37 -10.55 -1.88
N ARG A 178 13.44 -11.83 -2.27
CA ARG A 178 13.66 -12.95 -1.36
C ARG A 178 15.04 -12.83 -0.69
N GLY A 179 15.11 -13.15 0.61
CA GLY A 179 16.33 -13.05 1.42
C GLY A 179 16.79 -11.63 1.75
N GLN A 180 16.07 -10.61 1.29
CA GLN A 180 16.34 -9.24 1.68
C GLN A 180 15.60 -8.93 2.99
N THR A 181 16.29 -8.25 3.90
CA THR A 181 15.71 -7.76 5.16
C THR A 181 14.93 -6.47 4.92
N TYR A 182 13.71 -6.45 5.42
CA TYR A 182 12.82 -5.31 5.44
C TYR A 182 12.31 -5.06 6.87
N TRP A 183 11.87 -3.84 7.16
CA TRP A 183 11.14 -3.53 8.38
C TRP A 183 9.85 -2.76 8.09
N VAL A 184 8.87 -2.96 8.97
CA VAL A 184 7.57 -2.27 8.98
C VAL A 184 7.07 -2.07 10.41
N ARG A 185 6.12 -1.17 10.61
CA ARG A 185 5.21 -1.19 11.75
C ARG A 185 4.05 -2.13 11.45
N ILE A 186 3.65 -2.96 12.40
CA ILE A 186 2.47 -3.81 12.26
C ILE A 186 1.29 -3.33 13.10
N GLY A 187 0.08 -3.73 12.69
CA GLY A 187 -1.13 -3.54 13.45
C GLY A 187 -1.37 -4.71 14.40
N LYS A 188 -2.49 -5.41 14.22
CA LYS A 188 -2.83 -6.61 15.00
C LYS A 188 -2.36 -7.89 14.31
N LEU A 189 -1.81 -8.83 15.09
CA LEU A 189 -1.57 -10.20 14.64
C LEU A 189 -2.86 -11.03 14.76
N ARG A 190 -3.28 -11.66 13.66
CA ARG A 190 -4.46 -12.53 13.60
C ARG A 190 -4.04 -14.00 13.50
N LYS A 191 -4.36 -14.80 14.52
CA LYS A 191 -4.14 -16.25 14.50
C LYS A 191 -5.09 -16.92 13.49
N ARG A 192 -4.61 -17.92 12.74
CA ARG A 192 -5.36 -18.60 11.65
C ARG A 192 -5.59 -20.11 11.87
N GLY A 193 -5.31 -20.60 13.06
CA GLY A 193 -5.28 -22.03 13.40
C GLY A 193 -3.89 -22.44 13.91
N ALA A 194 -3.78 -23.63 14.51
CA ALA A 194 -2.52 -24.10 15.10
C ALA A 194 -1.42 -24.33 14.04
N ASP A 195 -1.81 -24.80 12.85
CA ASP A 195 -0.87 -25.19 11.78
C ASP A 195 -0.66 -24.10 10.72
N LYS A 196 -1.22 -22.90 10.92
CA LYS A 196 -1.14 -21.80 9.95
C LYS A 196 -0.36 -20.63 10.54
N PRO A 197 0.57 -20.04 9.78
CA PRO A 197 1.24 -18.81 10.20
C PRO A 197 0.18 -17.73 10.49
N PRO A 198 0.39 -16.89 11.53
CA PRO A 198 -0.47 -15.74 11.78
C PRO A 198 -0.49 -14.81 10.56
N LEU A 199 -1.63 -14.15 10.37
CA LEU A 199 -1.76 -13.07 9.41
C LEU A 199 -1.46 -11.74 10.09
N VAL A 200 -0.63 -10.94 9.46
CA VAL A 200 -0.20 -9.64 9.98
C VAL A 200 -0.47 -8.57 8.94
N ASN A 201 -1.11 -7.48 9.34
CA ASN A 201 -1.26 -6.30 8.48
C ASN A 201 -0.21 -5.27 8.88
N ALA A 202 0.64 -4.88 7.94
CA ALA A 202 1.56 -3.78 8.12
C ALA A 202 0.81 -2.44 8.02
N ARG A 203 1.22 -1.47 8.84
CA ARG A 203 0.69 -0.11 8.90
C ARG A 203 1.58 0.90 8.17
N THR A 204 2.77 0.48 7.80
CA THR A 204 3.75 1.29 7.08
C THR A 204 4.23 0.54 5.85
N ALA A 205 4.68 1.28 4.83
CA ALA A 205 5.39 0.72 3.70
C ALA A 205 6.64 -0.05 4.18
N PRO A 206 7.05 -1.12 3.48
CA PRO A 206 8.30 -1.82 3.74
C PRO A 206 9.51 -0.92 3.46
N VAL A 207 10.42 -0.86 4.41
CA VAL A 207 11.71 -0.20 4.25
C VAL A 207 12.79 -1.26 4.16
N ARG A 208 13.62 -1.20 3.12
CA ARG A 208 14.75 -2.11 2.94
C ARG A 208 15.89 -1.70 3.87
N VAL A 209 16.36 -2.65 4.68
CA VAL A 209 17.57 -2.47 5.48
C VAL A 209 18.80 -2.49 4.57
N LEU A 210 19.66 -1.48 4.73
CA LEU A 210 20.95 -1.37 4.04
C LEU A 210 22.02 -2.28 4.65
#